data_AF-Q0WYV9-F1
#
_entry.id   AF-Q0WYV9-F1
#
_cell.length_a   1.000
_cell.length_b   1.000
_cell.length_c   1.000
_cell.angle_alpha   90.00
_cell.angle_beta   90.00
_cell.angle_gamma   90.00
#
_symmetry.space_group_name_H-M   'P 1'
#
loop_
_entity.id
_entity.type
_entity.pdbx_description
1 polymer ?
#
loop_
_entity_poly.entity_id
_entity_poly.type
_entity_poly.pdbx_seq_one_letter_code
_entity_poly.pdbx_strand_id
1 'polypeptide(L)'
;LMAITDSTLSNKQAVNGRGGKNLFGMYHAPEFIWADTRFVLTEDVAAIRGALVETVKNGLIAGDEVLLGEMSARLDAIVAKDPEAVEWAARRSVESKLVILRRDPTERGYAMCL
;
A
#
# COMPACT_ATOMS: atom_id res chain seq x y z
N LEU A 1 -5.10 -1.33 -6.64
CA LEU A 1 -4.96 -1.53 -5.20
C LEU A 1 -3.59 -1.06 -4.77
N MET A 2 -2.50 -1.55 -5.38
CA MET A 2 -1.12 -1.12 -5.07
C MET A 2 -0.96 0.41 -5.07
N ALA A 3 -1.46 1.08 -6.12
CA ALA A 3 -1.40 2.53 -6.20
C ALA A 3 -2.09 3.20 -5.01
N ILE A 4 -3.27 2.71 -4.63
CA ILE A 4 -4.12 3.24 -3.54
C ILE A 4 -3.47 3.03 -2.18
N THR A 5 -2.92 1.83 -1.93
CA THR A 5 -2.54 1.40 -0.59
C THR A 5 -1.08 1.62 -0.25
N ASP A 6 -0.24 1.86 -1.27
CA ASP A 6 1.19 1.90 -1.10
C ASP A 6 1.83 3.07 -1.85
N SER A 7 1.73 3.07 -3.18
CA SER A 7 2.54 3.97 -4.02
C SER A 7 2.19 5.45 -3.85
N THR A 8 0.90 5.81 -3.79
CA THR A 8 0.49 7.22 -3.62
C THR A 8 0.79 7.77 -2.24
N LEU A 9 1.00 6.91 -1.23
CA LEU A 9 1.30 7.32 0.14
C LEU A 9 2.78 7.65 0.35
N SER A 10 3.68 7.17 -0.50
CA SER A 10 5.10 7.49 -0.38
C SER A 10 5.40 8.88 -0.91
N ASN A 11 6.24 9.61 -0.17
CA ASN A 11 6.81 10.87 -0.64
C ASN A 11 7.90 10.65 -1.70
N LYS A 12 8.39 9.42 -1.89
CA LYS A 12 9.45 9.09 -2.86
C LYS A 12 8.91 9.11 -4.28
N GLN A 13 9.29 10.13 -5.04
CA GLN A 13 8.99 10.24 -6.46
C GLN A 13 10.27 9.99 -7.26
N ALA A 14 10.33 8.92 -8.04
CA ALA A 14 11.55 8.54 -8.73
C ALA A 14 11.28 7.84 -10.06
N VAL A 15 12.27 7.90 -10.95
CA VAL A 15 12.30 7.17 -12.23
C VAL A 15 13.48 6.20 -12.27
N ASN A 16 13.34 5.18 -13.09
CA ASN A 16 14.39 4.18 -13.30
C ASN A 16 15.51 4.75 -14.16
N GLY A 17 16.76 4.41 -13.81
CA GLY A 17 17.92 4.64 -14.65
C GLY A 17 18.34 3.36 -15.36
N ARG A 18 19.28 3.45 -16.30
CA ARG A 18 19.86 2.27 -16.96
C ARG A 18 20.54 1.30 -15.99
N GLY A 19 21.09 1.82 -14.89
CA GLY A 19 21.80 1.04 -13.88
C GLY A 19 20.96 0.56 -12.70
N GLY A 20 19.65 0.88 -12.63
CA GLY A 20 18.85 0.52 -11.45
C GLY A 20 17.48 1.17 -11.37
N LYS A 21 16.65 0.64 -10.47
CA LYS A 21 15.30 1.12 -10.18
C LYS A 21 15.35 2.38 -9.29
N ASN A 22 14.47 3.35 -9.54
CA ASN A 22 14.27 4.54 -8.71
C ASN A 22 15.55 5.37 -8.41
N LEU A 23 16.46 5.51 -9.37
CA LEU A 23 17.76 6.17 -9.15
C LEU A 23 17.69 7.71 -9.17
N PHE A 24 16.73 8.28 -9.89
CA PHE A 24 16.62 9.73 -10.06
C PHE A 24 15.27 10.19 -9.52
N GLY A 25 15.25 11.07 -8.53
CA GLY A 25 14.01 11.43 -7.86
C GLY A 25 14.14 12.48 -6.77
N MET A 26 13.02 12.73 -6.10
CA MET A 26 12.89 13.66 -4.99
C MET A 26 11.86 13.16 -3.96
N TYR A 27 11.87 13.79 -2.78
CA TYR A 27 10.81 13.61 -1.78
C TYR A 27 9.81 14.74 -1.94
N HIS A 28 8.59 14.42 -2.36
CA HIS A 28 7.53 15.39 -2.60
C HIS A 28 6.18 14.81 -2.16
N ALA A 29 5.55 15.47 -1.19
CA ALA A 29 4.25 15.05 -0.67
C ALA A 29 3.12 15.60 -1.55
N PRO A 30 2.10 14.79 -1.87
CA PRO A 30 0.90 15.29 -2.53
C PRO A 30 0.09 16.16 -1.56
N GLU A 31 -0.60 17.17 -2.09
CA GLU A 31 -1.55 17.97 -1.30
C GLU A 31 -2.82 17.18 -0.95
N PHE A 32 -3.23 16.28 -1.85
CA PHE A 32 -4.44 15.47 -1.71
C PHE A 32 -4.32 14.17 -2.51
N ILE A 33 -4.91 13.10 -2.00
CA ILE A 33 -5.02 11.80 -2.68
C ILE A 33 -6.49 11.43 -2.78
N TRP A 34 -6.98 11.25 -4.00
CA TRP A 34 -8.28 10.63 -4.26
C TRP A 34 -8.07 9.22 -4.78
N ALA A 35 -8.62 8.24 -4.07
CA ALA A 35 -8.67 6.85 -4.50
C ALA A 35 -10.12 6.41 -4.74
N ASP A 36 -10.41 5.88 -5.93
CA ASP A 36 -11.66 5.19 -6.25
C ASP A 36 -11.41 3.68 -6.24
N THR A 37 -11.99 2.96 -5.29
CA THR A 37 -11.82 1.50 -5.11
C THR A 37 -12.35 0.71 -6.30
N ARG A 38 -13.26 1.27 -7.10
CA ARG A 38 -13.77 0.62 -8.32
C ARG A 38 -12.68 0.45 -9.38
N PHE A 39 -11.58 1.21 -9.32
CA PHE A 39 -10.43 1.01 -10.21
C PHE A 39 -9.84 -0.41 -10.09
N VAL A 40 -9.94 -1.04 -8.91
CA VAL A 40 -9.49 -2.42 -8.67
C VAL A 40 -10.20 -3.44 -9.58
N LEU A 41 -11.42 -3.12 -10.05
CA LEU A 41 -12.13 -3.96 -11.00
C LEU A 41 -11.35 -4.13 -12.32
N THR A 42 -10.56 -3.13 -12.71
CA THR A 42 -9.77 -3.14 -13.95
C THR A 42 -8.39 -3.77 -13.82
N GLU A 43 -7.92 -4.03 -12.59
CA GLU A 43 -6.59 -4.61 -12.36
C GLU A 43 -6.57 -6.12 -12.59
N ASP A 44 -5.41 -6.65 -12.93
CA ASP A 44 -5.22 -8.10 -12.91
C ASP A 44 -5.12 -8.62 -11.47
N VAL A 45 -5.34 -9.92 -11.31
CA VAL A 45 -5.28 -10.56 -9.98
C VAL A 45 -3.86 -10.52 -9.40
N ALA A 46 -2.84 -10.45 -10.26
CA ALA A 46 -1.44 -10.38 -9.86
C ALA A 46 -1.12 -9.06 -9.14
N ALA A 47 -1.63 -7.93 -9.64
CA ALA A 47 -1.50 -6.62 -9.04
C ALA A 47 -2.22 -6.54 -7.68
N ILE A 48 -3.41 -7.14 -7.57
CA ILE A 48 -4.13 -7.24 -6.29
C ILE A 48 -3.30 -8.02 -5.28
N ARG A 49 -2.78 -9.19 -5.67
CA ARG A 49 -1.91 -10.00 -4.80
C ARG A 49 -0.65 -9.24 -4.38
N GLY A 50 -0.02 -8.53 -5.29
CA GLY A 50 1.13 -7.67 -4.97
C GLY A 50 0.79 -6.64 -3.91
N ALA A 51 -0.37 -5.97 -4.04
CA ALA A 51 -0.81 -5.00 -3.04
C ALA A 51 -1.08 -5.63 -1.67
N LEU A 52 -1.67 -6.84 -1.64
CA LEU A 52 -1.91 -7.57 -0.40
C LEU A 52 -0.61 -7.96 0.33
N VAL A 53 0.44 -8.31 -0.42
CA VAL A 53 1.77 -8.57 0.15
C VAL A 53 2.29 -7.34 0.89
N GLU A 54 2.16 -6.15 0.28
CA GLU A 54 2.57 -4.89 0.93
C GLU A 54 1.74 -4.59 2.17
N THR A 55 0.43 -4.86 2.14
CA THR A 55 -0.42 -4.70 3.33
C THR A 55 0.00 -5.62 4.47
N VAL A 56 0.27 -6.90 4.18
CA VAL A 56 0.74 -7.86 5.19
C VAL A 56 2.08 -7.43 5.76
N LYS A 57 3.02 -6.98 4.92
CA LYS A 57 4.30 -6.42 5.36
C LYS A 57 4.11 -5.26 6.33
N ASN A 58 3.25 -4.31 5.98
CA ASN A 58 2.96 -3.15 6.83
C ASN A 58 2.32 -3.57 8.16
N GLY A 59 1.37 -4.52 8.12
CA GLY A 59 0.76 -5.10 9.32
C GLY A 59 1.78 -5.73 10.26
N LEU A 60 2.75 -6.49 9.72
CA LEU A 60 3.83 -7.09 10.50
C LEU A 60 4.78 -6.03 11.12
N ILE A 61 5.16 -5.01 10.35
CA ILE A 61 6.03 -3.91 10.84
C ILE A 61 5.35 -3.12 11.95
N ALA A 62 4.04 -2.88 11.81
CA ALA A 62 3.24 -2.14 12.79
C ALA A 62 2.80 -3.00 14.00
N GLY A 63 2.93 -4.33 13.92
CA GLY A 63 2.42 -5.26 14.93
C GLY A 63 0.88 -5.31 15.00
N ASP A 64 0.19 -5.11 13.89
CA ASP A 64 -1.27 -5.08 13.81
C ASP A 64 -1.83 -6.49 13.56
N GLU A 65 -1.92 -7.29 14.63
CA GLU A 65 -2.46 -8.67 14.57
C GLU A 65 -3.92 -8.72 14.11
N VAL A 66 -4.71 -7.68 14.44
CA VAL A 66 -6.11 -7.59 14.05
C VAL A 66 -6.22 -7.44 12.53
N LEU A 67 -5.44 -6.56 11.92
CA LEU A 67 -5.35 -6.44 10.46
C LEU A 67 -5.01 -7.78 9.81
N LEU A 68 -4.00 -8.48 10.32
CA LEU A 68 -3.54 -9.73 9.73
C LEU A 68 -4.63 -10.81 9.80
N GLY A 69 -5.32 -10.94 10.94
CA GLY A 69 -6.44 -11.86 11.10
C GLY A 69 -7.63 -11.52 10.19
N GLU A 70 -8.04 -10.26 10.17
CA GLU A 70 -9.14 -9.80 9.34
C GLU A 70 -8.86 -9.90 7.84
N MET A 71 -7.61 -9.66 7.42
CA MET A 71 -7.15 -9.79 6.04
C MET A 71 -7.20 -11.25 5.59
N SER A 72 -6.72 -12.17 6.44
CA SER A 72 -6.77 -13.60 6.16
C SER A 72 -8.22 -14.09 5.98
N ALA A 73 -9.16 -13.56 6.77
CA ALA A 73 -10.57 -13.94 6.67
C ALA A 73 -11.27 -13.41 5.39
N ARG A 74 -10.72 -12.35 4.77
CA ARG A 74 -11.32 -11.67 3.60
C ARG A 74 -10.56 -11.91 2.29
N LEU A 75 -9.47 -12.69 2.33
CA LEU A 75 -8.54 -12.84 1.21
C LEU A 75 -9.25 -13.23 -0.09
N ASP A 76 -10.10 -14.25 -0.04
CA ASP A 76 -10.83 -14.76 -1.21
C ASP A 76 -11.80 -13.72 -1.78
N ALA A 77 -12.50 -12.98 -0.92
CA ALA A 77 -13.41 -11.92 -1.33
C ALA A 77 -12.66 -10.74 -1.99
N ILE A 78 -11.50 -10.36 -1.45
CA ILE A 78 -10.65 -9.30 -2.03
C ILE A 78 -10.12 -9.72 -3.39
N VAL A 79 -9.63 -10.96 -3.51
CA VAL A 79 -9.11 -11.52 -4.77
C VAL A 79 -10.24 -11.67 -5.82
N ALA A 80 -11.45 -11.99 -5.37
CA ALA A 80 -12.67 -12.00 -6.20
C ALA A 80 -13.19 -10.59 -6.52
N LYS A 81 -12.52 -9.53 -6.02
CA LYS A 81 -12.87 -8.12 -6.23
C LYS A 81 -14.26 -7.74 -5.70
N ASP A 82 -14.68 -8.37 -4.61
CA ASP A 82 -15.88 -7.96 -3.89
C ASP A 82 -15.76 -6.49 -3.45
N PRO A 83 -16.73 -5.60 -3.77
CA PRO A 83 -16.61 -4.17 -3.49
C PRO A 83 -16.39 -3.83 -2.02
N GLU A 84 -17.10 -4.50 -1.10
CA GLU A 84 -16.99 -4.23 0.34
C GLU A 84 -15.63 -4.71 0.88
N ALA A 85 -15.19 -5.89 0.45
CA ALA A 85 -13.89 -6.44 0.83
C ALA A 85 -12.74 -5.58 0.31
N VAL A 86 -12.83 -5.08 -0.94
CA VAL A 86 -11.83 -4.19 -1.54
C VAL A 86 -11.79 -2.84 -0.84
N GLU A 87 -12.94 -2.25 -0.51
CA GLU A 87 -12.99 -0.99 0.23
C GLU A 87 -12.39 -1.14 1.63
N TRP A 88 -12.75 -2.21 2.33
CA TRP A 88 -12.16 -2.54 3.63
C TRP A 88 -10.64 -2.71 3.52
N ALA A 89 -10.16 -3.46 2.52
CA ALA A 89 -8.74 -3.71 2.32
C ALA A 89 -7.99 -2.42 2.00
N ALA A 90 -8.51 -1.58 1.10
CA ALA A 90 -7.93 -0.31 0.73
C ALA A 90 -7.76 0.59 1.97
N ARG A 91 -8.84 0.79 2.73
CA ARG A 91 -8.84 1.63 3.93
C ARG A 91 -7.86 1.13 4.98
N ARG A 92 -7.93 -0.15 5.36
CA ARG A 92 -7.08 -0.72 6.41
C ARG A 92 -5.61 -0.75 6.03
N SER A 93 -5.29 -0.98 4.75
CA SER A 93 -3.91 -0.91 4.26
C SER A 93 -3.34 0.50 4.36
N VAL A 94 -4.12 1.50 3.97
CA VAL A 94 -3.73 2.92 4.09
C VAL A 94 -3.50 3.29 5.56
N GLU A 95 -4.43 2.93 6.46
CA GLU A 95 -4.30 3.17 7.89
C GLU A 95 -3.02 2.54 8.46
N SER A 96 -2.73 1.29 8.10
CA SER A 96 -1.53 0.57 8.52
C SER A 96 -0.24 1.27 8.07
N LYS A 97 -0.15 1.65 6.79
CA LYS A 97 1.03 2.36 6.25
C LYS A 97 1.18 3.75 6.87
N LEU A 98 0.08 4.45 7.14
CA LEU A 98 0.11 5.77 7.77
C LEU A 98 0.68 5.75 9.19
N VAL A 99 0.47 4.68 9.97
CA VAL A 99 1.12 4.55 11.30
C VAL A 99 2.64 4.57 11.17
N ILE A 100 3.17 3.87 10.17
CA ILE A 100 4.61 3.78 9.91
C ILE A 100 5.14 5.11 9.38
N LEU A 101 4.47 5.70 8.38
CA LEU A 101 4.88 6.97 7.77
C LEU A 101 4.76 8.17 8.72
N ARG A 102 3.80 8.19 9.65
CA ARG A 102 3.73 9.24 10.68
C ARG A 102 4.96 9.25 11.58
N ARG A 103 5.59 8.08 11.78
CA ARG A 103 6.82 7.95 12.57
C ARG A 103 8.07 8.31 11.77
N ASP A 104 8.09 8.01 10.47
CA ASP A 104 9.20 8.36 9.57
C ASP A 104 8.71 8.68 8.15
N PRO A 105 8.30 9.94 7.88
CA PRO A 105 7.73 10.34 6.59
C PRO A 105 8.73 10.34 5.43
N THR A 106 10.03 10.28 5.74
CA THR A 106 11.10 10.27 4.75
C THR A 106 11.57 8.86 4.42
N GLU A 107 11.13 7.84 5.18
CA GLU A 107 11.51 6.46 4.99
C GLU A 107 13.04 6.26 4.96
N ARG A 108 13.74 6.96 5.86
CA ARG A 108 15.21 6.94 5.99
C ARG A 108 15.69 6.24 7.26
N GLY A 109 14.80 5.93 8.19
CA GLY A 109 15.07 5.27 9.46
C GLY A 109 14.09 4.10 9.68
N TYR A 110 13.15 4.26 10.61
CA TYR A 110 12.19 3.21 10.97
C TYR A 110 11.41 2.68 9.75
N ALA A 111 11.03 3.57 8.83
CA ALA A 111 10.26 3.21 7.65
C ALA A 111 11.15 2.77 6.46
N MET A 112 12.45 2.52 6.67
CA MET A 112 13.34 1.97 5.63
C MET A 112 12.94 0.55 5.19
N CYS A 113 12.27 -0.20 6.07
CA CYS A 113 11.77 -1.55 5.78
C CYS A 113 10.41 -1.55 5.07
N LEU A 114 9.84 -0.37 4.76
CA LEU A 114 8.69 -0.23 3.85
C LEU A 114 9.08 -0.52 2.39
#